data_AF-A0A316SN22-F1
#
_entry.id   AF-A0A316SN22-F1
#
_cell.length_a   1.000
_cell.length_b   1.000
_cell.length_c   1.000
_cell.angle_alpha   90.00
_cell.angle_beta   90.00
_cell.angle_gamma   90.00
#
_symmetry.space_group_name_H-M   'P 1'
#
loop_
_entity.id
_entity.type
_entity.pdbx_description
1 polymer ?
#
loop_
_entity_poly.entity_id
_entity_poly.type
_entity_poly.pdbx_seq_one_letter_code
_entity_poly.pdbx_strand_id
1 'polypeptide(L)' 'MNEFIRAMDGLPKLVKILLAIPCLDIIWVIYRLVKSINANDMIFLIVAVLLIVIGLPWLWLVDIITLIITDNVIWFSSK' A
#
# COMPACT_ATOMS: atom_id res chain seq x y z
N MET A 1 -3.91 13.84 -4.50
CA MET A 1 -3.09 12.62 -4.32
C MET A 1 -2.27 12.68 -3.03
N ASN A 2 -1.50 13.74 -2.79
CA ASN A 2 -0.72 13.91 -1.55
C ASN A 2 -1.55 13.92 -0.26
N GLU A 3 -2.74 14.55 -0.26
CA GLU A 3 -3.62 14.54 0.91
C GLU A 3 -4.12 13.14 1.28
N PHE A 4 -4.44 12.32 0.27
CA PHE A 4 -4.84 10.93 0.48
C PHE A 4 -3.69 10.11 1.07
N ILE A 5 -2.47 10.24 0.52
CA ILE A 5 -1.28 9.58 1.05
C ILE A 5 -1.02 10.00 2.50
N ARG A 6 -1.08 11.32 2.80
CA ARG A 6 -0.91 11.85 4.16
C ARG A 6 -1.98 11.36 5.12
N ALA A 7 -3.24 11.29 4.67
CA ALA A 7 -4.32 10.76 5.48
C ALA A 7 -4.08 9.28 5.81
N MET A 8 -3.68 8.47 4.83
CA MET A 8 -3.37 7.05 5.00
C MET A 8 -2.13 6.81 5.88
N ASP A 9 -1.06 7.58 5.69
CA ASP A 9 0.16 7.48 6.49
C ASP A 9 -0.08 7.91 7.93
N GLY A 10 -0.95 8.89 8.15
CA GLY A 10 -1.35 9.40 9.47
C GLY A 10 -2.35 8.53 10.25
N LEU A 11 -2.84 7.43 9.67
CA LEU A 11 -3.74 6.52 10.37
C LEU A 11 -3.02 5.78 11.51
N PRO A 12 -3.70 5.52 12.65
CA PRO A 12 -3.15 4.67 13.69
C PRO A 12 -2.94 3.24 13.18
N LYS A 13 -1.92 2.57 13.73
CA LYS A 13 -1.52 1.19 13.34
C LYS A 13 -2.69 0.20 13.32
N LEU A 14 -3.58 0.27 14.31
CA LEU A 14 -4.79 -0.56 14.39
C LEU A 14 -5.70 -0.39 13.16
N VAL A 15 -5.93 0.86 12.74
CA VAL A 15 -6.79 1.15 11.58
C VAL A 15 -6.11 0.67 10.30
N LYS A 16 -4.79 0.86 10.18
CA LYS A 16 -4.03 0.36 9.03
C LYS A 16 -4.14 -1.16 8.87
N ILE A 17 -4.01 -1.90 9.98
CA ILE A 17 -4.15 -3.37 9.99
C ILE A 17 -5.58 -3.80 9.64
N LEU A 18 -6.60 -3.08 10.15
CA LEU A 18 -8.00 -3.36 9.81
C LEU A 18 -8.27 -3.19 8.30
N LEU A 19 -7.64 -2.20 7.67
CA LEU A 19 -7.74 -1.97 6.22
C LEU A 19 -6.96 -2.99 5.39
N ALA A 20 -6.02 -3.74 6.00
CA ALA A 20 -5.26 -4.81 5.34
C ALA A 20 -5.94 -6.19 5.41
N ILE A 21 -7.15 -6.27 5.97
CA ILE A 21 -7.95 -7.51 5.99
C ILE A 21 -8.36 -7.88 4.55
N PRO A 22 -8.45 -9.18 4.21
CA PRO A 22 -9.01 -9.62 2.93
C PRO A 22 -10.36 -8.92 2.65
N CYS A 23 -10.60 -8.54 1.39
CA CYS A 23 -11.67 -7.63 0.91
C CYS A 23 -11.43 -6.13 1.11
N LEU A 24 -10.80 -5.68 2.21
CA LEU A 24 -10.50 -4.24 2.43
C LEU A 24 -9.12 -3.83 1.89
N ASP A 25 -8.24 -4.79 1.63
CA ASP A 25 -6.89 -4.62 1.08
C ASP A 25 -6.83 -3.84 -0.25
N ILE A 26 -7.96 -3.72 -0.96
CA ILE A 26 -8.09 -2.88 -2.14
C ILE A 26 -7.68 -1.41 -1.88
N ILE A 27 -7.85 -0.93 -0.65
CA ILE A 27 -7.45 0.43 -0.26
C ILE A 27 -5.91 0.54 -0.28
N TRP A 28 -5.18 -0.49 0.14
CA TRP A 28 -3.72 -0.52 0.07
C TRP A 28 -3.19 -0.68 -1.34
N VAL A 29 -3.90 -1.41 -2.19
CA VAL A 29 -3.65 -1.44 -3.64
C VAL A 29 -3.77 -0.04 -4.25
N ILE A 30 -4.86 0.69 -3.96
CA ILE A 30 -5.05 2.06 -4.44
C ILE A 30 -3.97 2.99 -3.88
N TYR A 31 -3.64 2.88 -2.59
CA TYR A 31 -2.56 3.64 -1.96
C TYR A 31 -1.22 3.47 -2.69
N ARG A 32 -0.83 2.23 -3.02
CA ARG A 32 0.40 1.95 -3.77
C ARG A 32 0.39 2.62 -5.14
N LEU A 33 -0.71 2.51 -5.89
CA LEU A 33 -0.87 3.16 -7.19
C LEU A 33 -0.77 4.68 -7.09
N VAL A 34 -1.50 5.30 -6.16
CA VAL A 34 -1.49 6.75 -5.96
C VAL A 34 -0.10 7.24 -5.57
N LYS A 35 0.61 6.48 -4.74
CA LYS A 35 1.97 6.81 -4.30
C LYS A 35 2.98 6.68 -5.45
N SER A 36 2.84 5.69 -6.32
CA SER A 36 3.61 5.56 -7.57
C SER A 36 3.39 6.70 -8.55
N ILE A 37 2.14 7.06 -8.78
CA ILE A 37 1.79 8.16 -9.69
C ILE A 37 2.36 9.47 -9.14
N ASN A 38 2.26 9.68 -7.82
CA ASN A 38 2.80 10.85 -7.16
C ASN A 38 4.33 10.92 -7.21
N ALA A 39 5.01 9.78 -7.16
CA ALA A 39 6.47 9.70 -7.33
C ALA A 39 6.93 9.93 -8.78
N ASN A 40 6.00 10.01 -9.76
CA ASN A 40 6.28 10.15 -11.20
C ASN A 40 7.27 9.11 -11.75
N ASP A 41 7.31 7.94 -11.12
CA ASP A 41 8.28 6.89 -11.44
C ASP A 41 7.59 5.73 -12.16
N MET A 42 7.89 5.60 -13.45
CA MET A 42 7.25 4.61 -14.31
C MET A 42 7.57 3.17 -13.88
N ILE A 43 8.76 2.94 -13.31
CA ILE A 43 9.18 1.63 -12.79
C ILE A 43 8.30 1.23 -11.61
N PHE A 44 8.10 2.12 -10.64
CA PHE A 44 7.27 1.82 -9.48
C PHE A 44 5.80 1.60 -9.88
N LEU A 45 5.30 2.35 -10.88
CA LEU A 45 3.96 2.13 -11.41
C LEU A 45 3.80 0.73 -11.99
N ILE A 46 4.76 0.27 -12.80
CA ILE A 46 4.75 -1.08 -13.37
C ILE A 46 4.80 -2.13 -12.26
N VAL A 47 5.67 -1.96 -11.27
CA VAL A 47 5.77 -2.86 -10.10
C VAL A 47 4.46 -2.88 -9.30
N ALA A 48 3.78 -1.73 -9.15
CA ALA A 48 2.47 -1.63 -8.50
C ALA A 48 1.46 -2.55 -9.19
N VAL A 49 1.34 -2.41 -10.51
CA VAL A 49 0.39 -3.18 -11.32
C VAL A 49 0.74 -4.66 -11.30
N LEU A 50 2.02 -5.02 -11.37
CA LEU A 50 2.48 -6.41 -11.30
C LEU A 50 2.13 -7.05 -9.94
N LEU A 51 2.35 -6.32 -8.85
CA LEU A 51 2.03 -6.76 -7.49
C LEU A 51 0.53 -6.93 -7.27
N ILE A 52 -0.32 -6.18 -7.97
CA ILE A 52 -1.78 -6.39 -7.91
C ILE A 52 -2.12 -7.74 -8.55
N VAL A 53 -1.65 -8.00 -9.76
CA VAL A 53 -1.99 -9.22 -10.51
C VAL A 53 -1.46 -10.48 -9.82
N ILE A 54 -0.21 -10.44 -9.37
CA ILE A 54 0.45 -11.59 -8.74
C ILE A 54 0.08 -11.70 -7.26
N GLY A 55 -0.04 -10.57 -6.58
CA GLY A 55 -0.25 -10.52 -5.14
C GLY A 55 -1.71 -10.65 -4.69
N LEU A 56 -2.70 -10.42 -5.55
CA LEU A 56 -4.13 -10.46 -5.20
C LEU A 56 -4.57 -11.53 -4.16
N PRO A 57 -4.11 -12.80 -4.24
CA PRO A 57 -4.50 -13.82 -3.27
C PRO A 57 -3.79 -13.74 -1.89
N TRP A 58 -2.61 -13.12 -1.79
CA TRP A 58 -1.77 -13.16 -0.57
C TRP A 58 -1.12 -11.82 -0.16
N LEU A 59 -1.28 -10.75 -0.93
CA LEU A 59 -0.67 -9.44 -0.69
C LEU A 59 -1.16 -8.84 0.64
N TRP A 60 -2.45 -9.02 0.94
CA TRP A 60 -3.06 -8.66 2.22
C TRP A 60 -2.31 -9.25 3.43
N LEU A 61 -1.83 -10.50 3.32
CA LEU A 61 -1.07 -11.14 4.40
C LEU A 61 0.30 -10.48 4.57
N VAL A 62 0.97 -10.19 3.45
CA VAL A 62 2.26 -9.48 3.44
C VAL A 62 2.11 -8.07 4.00
N ASP A 63 1.01 -7.39 3.68
CA ASP A 63 0.72 -6.04 4.15
C ASP A 63 0.42 -6.01 5.65
N ILE A 64 -0.31 -6.99 6.19
CA ILE A 64 -0.49 -7.16 7.64
C ILE A 64 0.87 -7.36 8.33
N ILE A 65 1.70 -8.27 7.83
CA ILE A 65 3.02 -8.56 8.42
C ILE A 65 3.89 -7.31 8.42
N THR A 66 3.91 -6.57 7.32
CA THR A 66 4.74 -5.36 7.20
C THR A 66 4.20 -4.17 7.97
N LEU A 67 2.88 -4.04 8.11
CA LEU A 67 2.29 -3.08 9.05
C LEU A 67 2.66 -3.39 10.50
N ILE A 68 2.76 -4.68 10.88
CA ILE A 68 3.18 -5.06 12.22
C ILE A 68 4.66 -4.73 12.44
N ILE A 69 5.53 -5.04 11.49
CA ILE A 69 6.99 -4.91 11.62
C ILE A 69 7.49 -3.47 11.39
N THR A 70 6.97 -2.79 10.36
CA THR A 70 7.52 -1.54 9.82
C THR A 70 6.55 -0.36 9.98
N ASP A 71 5.36 -0.58 10.56
CA ASP A 71 4.26 0.40 10.69
C ASP A 71 3.77 0.97 9.35
N ASN A 72 4.21 0.38 8.25
CA ASN A 72 3.95 0.79 6.88
C ASN A 72 3.81 -0.44 5.99
N VAL A 73 2.92 -0.35 5.02
CA VAL A 73 2.77 -1.35 3.97
C VAL A 73 4.00 -1.36 3.08
N ILE A 74 4.35 -2.52 2.52
CA ILE A 74 5.43 -2.65 1.53
C ILE A 74 5.19 -1.65 0.40
N TRP A 75 5.97 -0.58 0.41
CA TRP A 75 6.04 0.34 -0.70
C TRP A 75 7.34 1.12 -0.71
N PHE A 76 8.16 0.87 -1.73
CA PHE A 76 9.39 1.61 -2.00
C PHE A 76 9.05 2.88 -2.79
N SER A 77 8.38 3.84 -2.15
CA SER A 77 8.43 5.20 -2.68
C SER A 77 9.65 5.86 -2.08
N SER A 78 10.51 6.44 -2.92
CA SER A 78 11.48 7.43 -2.43
C SER A 78 10.75 8.44 -1.57
N LYS A 79 11.39 8.81 -0.45
CA LYS A 79 11.03 9.99 0.35
C LYS A 79 10.88 11.22 -0.55
#